data_AF-A0A1I1N4R8-F1
#
_entry.id   AF-A0A1I1N4R8-F1
#
_cell.length_a   1.000
_cell.length_b   1.000
_cell.length_c   1.000
_cell.angle_alpha   90.00
_cell.angle_beta   90.00
_cell.angle_gamma   90.00
#
_symmetry.space_group_name_H-M   'P 1'
#
loop_
_entity.id
_entity.type
_entity.pdbx_description
1 polymer ?
#
loop_
_entity_poly.entity_id
_entity_poly.type
_entity_poly.pdbx_seq_one_letter_code
_entity_poly.pdbx_strand_id
1 'polypeptide(L)'
;MADVMREKTIKVRCTVEEYESLRQRCPKARLAEWMREHCLTPEGGRSRPSKAPESVDPALLRQLAGIGNNLNQVARRVNSGEWGAMDRVQVIAALAAVERELAELRAQQ
;
A
#
# COMPACT_ATOMS: atom_id res chain seq x y z
N MET A 1 -27.26 22.03 22.12
CA MET A 1 -26.42 20.90 22.57
C MET A 1 -25.77 21.36 23.86
N ALA A 2 -25.98 20.63 24.97
CA ALA A 2 -25.49 21.05 26.27
C ALA A 2 -23.98 21.33 26.21
N ASP A 3 -23.55 22.45 26.82
CA ASP A 3 -22.14 22.80 26.93
C ASP A 3 -21.47 21.79 27.87
N VAL A 4 -20.90 20.73 27.30
CA VAL A 4 -20.19 19.72 28.08
C VAL A 4 -18.89 20.33 28.58
N MET A 5 -18.85 20.63 29.88
CA MET A 5 -17.69 21.17 30.56
C MET A 5 -16.52 20.18 30.47
N ARG A 6 -15.34 20.68 30.07
CA ARG A 6 -14.13 19.87 29.89
C ARG A 6 -13.24 20.01 31.11
N GLU A 7 -13.21 18.98 31.95
CA GLU A 7 -12.53 19.02 33.24
C GLU A 7 -11.05 18.57 33.18
N LYS A 8 -10.67 17.79 32.16
CA LYS A 8 -9.32 17.21 32.04
C LYS A 8 -8.44 18.02 31.08
N THR A 9 -7.18 18.22 31.46
CA THR A 9 -6.17 18.96 30.68
C THR A 9 -5.01 18.06 30.28
N ILE A 10 -4.55 18.16 29.04
CA ILE A 10 -3.35 17.47 28.52
C ILE A 10 -2.22 18.49 28.42
N LYS A 11 -1.10 18.26 29.11
CA LYS A 11 0.11 19.09 29.04
C LYS A 11 1.16 18.39 28.17
N VAL A 12 1.66 19.07 27.15
CA VAL A 12 2.70 18.54 26.25
C VAL A 12 3.91 19.46 26.32
N ARG A 13 5.09 18.89 26.60
CA ARG A 13 6.37 19.62 26.48
C ARG A 13 6.81 19.53 25.02
N CYS A 14 7.15 20.67 24.41
CA CYS A 14 7.57 20.77 23.02
C CYS A 14 8.87 21.58 22.95
N THR A 15 9.70 21.33 21.95
CA THR A 15 10.76 22.26 21.55
C THR A 15 10.17 23.48 20.83
N VAL A 16 11.01 24.48 20.55
CA VAL A 16 10.57 25.71 19.88
C VAL A 16 10.09 25.40 18.46
N GLU A 17 10.82 24.56 17.75
CA GLU A 17 10.53 24.15 16.37
C GLU A 17 9.23 23.33 16.29
N GLU A 18 9.00 22.47 17.28
CA GLU A 18 7.76 21.70 17.39
C GLU A 18 6.56 22.61 17.63
N TYR A 19 6.70 23.60 18.51
CA TYR A 19 5.63 24.58 18.77
C TYR A 19 5.30 25.41 17.53
N GLU A 20 6.32 25.91 16.82
CA GLU A 20 6.14 26.66 15.58
C GLU A 20 5.49 25.80 14.49
N SER A 21 5.93 24.56 14.34
CA SER A 21 5.34 23.61 13.40
C SER A 21 3.86 23.35 13.69
N LEU A 22 3.48 23.22 14.96
CA LEU A 22 2.08 23.09 15.37
C LEU A 22 1.28 24.36 15.08
N ARG A 23 1.89 25.53 15.28
CA ARG A 23 1.24 26.82 15.00
C ARG A 23 1.02 27.03 13.51
N GLN A 24 2.00 26.70 12.67
CA GLN A 24 1.90 26.79 11.21
C GLN A 24 0.84 25.84 10.65
N ARG A 25 0.73 24.62 11.21
CA ARG A 25 -0.26 23.63 10.78
C ARG A 25 -1.69 23.91 11.27
N CYS A 26 -1.87 24.83 12.20
CA CYS A 26 -3.17 25.18 12.77
C CYS A 26 -3.84 26.28 11.92
N PRO A 27 -4.89 25.97 11.12
CA PRO A 27 -5.63 26.96 10.35
C PRO A 27 -6.62 27.76 11.19
N LYS A 28 -6.76 27.42 12.49
CA LYS A 28 -7.72 28.04 13.41
C LYS A 28 -7.03 29.03 14.34
N ALA A 29 -7.83 29.97 14.87
CA ALA A 29 -7.36 30.94 15.85
C ALA A 29 -6.80 30.26 17.13
N ARG A 30 -7.39 29.12 17.53
CA ARG A 30 -7.05 28.38 18.75
C ARG A 30 -6.50 26.99 18.44
N LEU A 31 -5.26 26.74 18.85
CA LEU A 31 -4.59 25.44 18.67
C LEU A 31 -5.36 24.28 19.31
N ALA A 32 -5.99 24.49 20.46
CA ALA A 32 -6.75 23.46 21.17
C ALA A 32 -8.01 22.99 20.42
N GLU A 33 -8.61 23.83 19.56
CA GLU A 33 -9.73 23.40 18.71
C GLU A 33 -9.23 22.50 17.59
N TRP A 34 -8.16 22.90 16.93
CA TRP A 34 -7.54 22.10 15.88
C TRP A 34 -6.98 20.78 16.41
N MET A 35 -6.29 20.76 17.55
CA MET A 35 -5.77 19.54 18.16
C MET A 35 -6.87 18.56 18.56
N ARG A 36 -8.06 19.03 18.97
CA ARG A 36 -9.18 18.12 19.28
C ARG A 36 -9.68 17.40 18.03
N GLU A 37 -9.93 18.15 16.96
CA GLU A 37 -10.31 17.56 15.67
C GLU A 37 -9.20 16.67 15.11
N HIS A 38 -7.93 17.06 15.31
CA HIS A 38 -6.81 16.36 14.74
C HIS A 38 -6.40 15.11 15.52
N CYS A 39 -6.53 15.08 16.84
CA CYS A 39 -6.04 14.00 17.70
C CYS A 39 -7.14 13.11 18.28
N LEU A 40 -8.39 13.58 18.35
CA LEU A 40 -9.51 12.83 18.94
C LEU A 40 -10.50 12.30 17.90
N THR A 41 -10.30 12.58 16.60
CA THR A 41 -11.08 11.91 15.56
C THR A 41 -10.66 10.43 15.54
N PRO A 42 -11.57 9.50 15.86
CA PRO A 42 -11.25 8.08 15.80
C PRO A 42 -10.81 7.72 14.39
N GLU A 43 -9.92 6.74 14.27
CA GLU A 43 -9.15 6.36 13.09
C GLU A 43 -9.98 5.82 11.89
N GLY A 44 -11.12 6.45 11.57
CA GLY A 44 -11.81 6.33 10.28
C GLY A 44 -11.60 7.56 9.37
N GLY A 45 -11.06 8.67 9.90
CA GLY A 45 -10.90 9.93 9.13
C GLY A 45 -9.52 10.13 8.48
N ARG A 46 -8.53 9.29 8.81
CA ARG A 46 -7.17 9.34 8.25
C ARG A 46 -6.62 7.95 8.02
N SER A 47 -7.21 7.25 7.06
CA SER A 47 -6.30 6.56 6.14
C SER A 47 -5.41 7.68 5.60
N ARG A 48 -4.08 7.57 5.75
CA ARG A 48 -3.19 8.33 4.87
C ARG A 48 -3.83 8.23 3.48
N PRO A 49 -3.96 9.30 2.69
CA PRO A 49 -3.83 9.05 1.28
C PRO A 49 -2.38 8.53 1.16
N SER A 50 -2.17 7.22 1.34
CA SER A 50 -1.39 6.50 0.36
C SER A 50 -2.01 7.01 -0.91
N LYS A 51 -1.30 7.93 -1.57
CA LYS A 51 -1.69 8.54 -2.84
C LYS A 51 -2.24 7.36 -3.60
N ALA A 52 -3.58 7.25 -3.67
CA ALA A 52 -4.18 6.00 -4.08
C ALA A 52 -3.54 5.75 -5.43
N PRO A 53 -2.84 4.61 -5.63
CA PRO A 53 -2.19 4.37 -6.91
C PRO A 53 -3.27 4.64 -7.94
N GLU A 54 -2.95 5.57 -8.86
CA GLU A 54 -3.84 6.07 -9.91
C GLU A 54 -4.76 4.94 -10.32
N SER A 55 -6.09 5.15 -10.27
CA SER A 55 -7.06 4.05 -10.21
C SER A 55 -6.84 3.03 -11.33
N VAL A 56 -6.02 2.02 -11.04
CA VAL A 56 -5.71 0.95 -11.99
C VAL A 56 -6.96 0.09 -12.02
N ASP A 57 -7.39 -0.27 -13.23
CA ASP A 57 -8.55 -1.14 -13.40
C ASP A 57 -8.43 -2.36 -12.46
N PRO A 58 -9.37 -2.55 -11.51
CA PRO A 58 -9.37 -3.70 -10.62
C PRO A 58 -9.35 -5.04 -11.37
N ALA A 59 -9.90 -5.10 -12.60
CA ALA A 59 -9.81 -6.29 -13.44
C ALA A 59 -8.37 -6.58 -13.87
N LEU A 60 -7.61 -5.55 -14.26
CA LEU A 60 -6.19 -5.68 -14.62
C LEU A 60 -5.37 -6.17 -13.42
N LEU A 61 -5.59 -5.61 -12.23
CA LEU A 61 -4.90 -6.05 -11.02
C LEU A 61 -5.20 -7.51 -10.67
N ARG A 62 -6.46 -7.95 -10.84
CA ARG A 62 -6.84 -9.36 -10.64
C ARG A 62 -6.13 -10.28 -11.64
N GLN A 63 -6.04 -9.89 -12.91
CA GLN A 63 -5.32 -10.66 -13.92
C GLN A 63 -3.83 -10.75 -13.61
N LEU A 64 -3.20 -9.63 -13.24
CA LEU A 64 -1.79 -9.60 -12.86
C LEU A 64 -1.51 -10.48 -11.63
N ALA A 65 -2.36 -10.40 -10.61
CA ALA A 65 -2.29 -11.28 -9.45
C ALA A 65 -2.45 -12.75 -9.83
N GLY A 66 -3.35 -13.06 -10.77
CA GLY A 66 -3.52 -14.41 -11.33
C GLY A 66 -2.25 -14.94 -11.99
N ILE A 67 -1.59 -14.12 -12.82
CA ILE A 67 -0.30 -14.47 -13.46
C ILE A 67 0.77 -14.73 -12.38
N GLY A 68 0.89 -13.85 -11.40
CA GLY A 68 1.85 -14.00 -10.30
C GLY A 68 1.60 -15.27 -9.47
N ASN A 69 0.33 -15.59 -9.20
CA ASN A 69 -0.04 -16.81 -8.48
C ASN A 69 0.31 -18.08 -9.25
N ASN A 70 0.12 -18.09 -10.57
CA ASN A 70 0.49 -19.23 -11.41
C ASN A 70 2.01 -19.42 -11.44
N LEU A 71 2.77 -18.33 -11.62
CA LEU A 71 4.24 -18.40 -11.62
C LEU A 71 4.78 -18.89 -10.27
N ASN A 72 4.20 -18.43 -9.16
CA ASN A 72 4.59 -18.87 -7.82
C ASN A 72 4.28 -20.36 -7.58
N GLN A 73 3.19 -20.90 -8.12
CA GLN A 73 2.90 -22.34 -8.06
C GLN A 73 3.94 -23.17 -8.82
N VAL A 74 4.34 -22.72 -10.01
CA VAL A 74 5.42 -23.35 -10.78
C VAL A 74 6.74 -23.31 -10.00
N ALA A 75 7.12 -22.15 -9.46
CA ALA A 75 8.34 -22.01 -8.66
C ALA A 75 8.35 -22.94 -7.45
N ARG A 76 7.23 -23.04 -6.71
CA ARG A 76 7.09 -23.96 -5.58
C ARG A 76 7.23 -25.42 -6.00
N ARG A 77 6.62 -25.83 -7.11
CA ARG A 77 6.73 -27.20 -7.65
C ARG A 77 8.15 -27.52 -8.12
N VAL A 78 8.83 -26.59 -8.76
CA VAL A 78 10.24 -26.76 -9.16
C VAL A 78 11.14 -26.89 -7.94
N ASN A 79 10.87 -26.11 -6.89
CA ASN A 79 11.65 -26.08 -5.65
C ASN A 79 11.29 -27.19 -4.65
N SER A 80 10.15 -27.88 -4.80
CA SER A 80 9.74 -28.95 -3.86
C SER A 80 10.64 -30.19 -3.96
N GLY A 81 11.41 -30.33 -5.04
CA GLY A 81 12.24 -31.50 -5.28
C GLY A 81 11.46 -32.76 -5.68
N GLU A 82 10.13 -32.67 -5.79
CA GLU A 82 9.25 -33.76 -6.21
C GLU A 82 9.36 -34.06 -7.71
N TRP A 83 9.87 -33.10 -8.49
CA TRP A 83 10.03 -33.21 -9.94
C TRP A 83 11.40 -33.72 -10.33
N GLY A 84 11.43 -34.64 -11.30
CA GLY A 84 12.67 -35.14 -11.88
C GLY A 84 13.40 -34.07 -12.70
N ALA A 85 14.65 -34.36 -13.06
CA ALA A 85 15.45 -33.45 -13.90
C ALA A 85 14.76 -33.15 -15.25
N MET A 86 14.12 -34.16 -15.86
CA MET A 86 13.42 -34.00 -17.13
C MET A 86 12.18 -33.11 -17.02
N ASP A 87 11.37 -33.28 -15.97
CA ASP A 87 10.17 -32.46 -15.73
C ASP A 87 10.53 -30.98 -15.58
N ARG A 88 11.63 -30.70 -14.85
CA ARG A 88 12.14 -29.33 -14.69
C ARG A 88 12.60 -28.73 -16.01
N VAL A 89 13.32 -29.50 -16.84
CA VAL A 89 13.78 -29.04 -18.16
C VAL A 89 12.60 -28.73 -19.07
N GLN A 90 11.56 -29.57 -19.09
CA GLN A 90 10.35 -29.33 -19.88
C GLN A 90 9.65 -28.03 -19.48
N VAL A 91 9.50 -27.78 -18.18
CA VAL A 91 8.86 -26.54 -17.70
C VAL A 91 9.71 -25.30 -17.99
N ILE A 92 11.03 -25.37 -17.79
CA ILE A 92 11.92 -24.26 -18.14
C ILE A 92 11.86 -23.97 -19.64
N ALA A 93 11.85 -25.00 -20.49
CA ALA A 93 11.74 -24.85 -21.93
C ALA A 93 10.42 -24.19 -22.36
N ALA A 94 9.30 -24.60 -21.75
CA ALA A 94 8.00 -24.00 -21.98
C ALA A 94 7.96 -22.52 -21.55
N LEU A 95 8.52 -22.18 -20.37
CA LEU A 95 8.60 -20.79 -19.91
C LEU A 95 9.46 -19.93 -20.84
N ALA A 96 10.59 -20.46 -21.32
CA ALA A 96 11.44 -19.77 -22.28
C ALA A 96 10.75 -19.57 -23.64
N ALA A 97 9.86 -20.48 -24.05
CA ALA A 97 9.04 -20.29 -25.26
C ALA A 97 8.04 -19.14 -25.08
N VAL A 98 7.32 -19.12 -23.95
CA VAL A 98 6.40 -18.03 -23.60
C VAL A 98 7.12 -16.68 -23.52
N GLU A 99 8.34 -16.64 -22.96
CA GLU A 99 9.16 -15.43 -22.94
C GLU A 99 9.50 -14.91 -24.34
N ARG A 100 9.89 -15.81 -25.26
CA ARG A 100 10.17 -15.44 -26.66
C ARG A 100 8.94 -14.90 -27.38
N GLU A 101 7.80 -15.59 -27.25
CA GLU A 101 6.54 -15.14 -27.86
C GLU A 101 6.11 -13.77 -27.30
N LEU A 102 6.26 -13.54 -25.99
CA LEU A 102 5.99 -12.24 -25.37
C LEU A 102 6.96 -11.15 -25.85
N ALA A 103 8.22 -11.48 -26.08
CA ALA A 103 9.21 -10.54 -26.62
C ALA A 103 8.87 -10.14 -28.07
N GLU A 104 8.44 -11.10 -28.89
CA GLU A 104 7.98 -10.85 -30.25
C GLU A 104 6.72 -9.97 -30.28
N LEU A 105 5.74 -10.25 -29.42
CA LEU A 105 4.52 -9.43 -29.32
C LEU A 105 4.83 -8.00 -28.88
N ARG A 106 5.78 -7.81 -27.96
CA ARG A 106 6.22 -6.47 -27.54
C ARG A 106 6.96 -5.71 -28.64
N ALA A 107 7.68 -6.41 -29.51
CA ALA A 107 8.36 -5.79 -30.65
C ALA A 107 7.39 -5.36 -31.77
N GLN A 108 6.16 -5.87 -31.77
CA GLN A 108 5.10 -5.51 -32.70
C GLN A 108 4.23 -4.33 -32.23
N GLN A 109 4.44 -3.82 -31.01
CA GLN A 109 3.75 -2.68 -30.40
C GLN A 109 4.61 -1.42 -30.46
#